data_AF-F5ISX9-F1
#
_entry.id   AF-F5ISX9-F1
#
_cell.length_a   1.000
_cell.length_b   1.000
_cell.length_c   1.000
_cell.angle_alpha   90.00
_cell.angle_beta   90.00
_cell.angle_gamma   90.00
#
_symmetry.space_group_name_H-M   'P 1'
#
loop_
_entity.id
_entity.type
_entity.pdbx_description
1 polymer ?
#
loop_
_entity_poly.entity_id
_entity_poly.type
_entity_poly.pdbx_seq_one_letter_code
_entity_poly.pdbx_strand_id
1 'polypeptide(L)' 'MWYYNNERTHSGKYCYGKTPMQTFIEGKDIAKEKLLENVMQQQNILTFGSQETLEMNHKKEI' A
#
# COMPACT_ATOMS: atom_id res chain seq x y z
N MET A 1 14.91 -6.79 -17.97
CA MET A 1 14.09 -6.71 -16.74
C MET A 1 12.62 -7.09 -16.96
N TRP A 2 12.06 -6.94 -18.17
CA TRP A 2 10.64 -7.21 -18.45
C TRP A 2 10.18 -8.65 -18.12
N TYR A 3 10.92 -9.65 -18.59
CA TYR A 3 10.63 -11.07 -18.39
C TYR A 3 10.38 -11.44 -16.92
N TYR A 4 11.26 -10.99 -16.02
CA TYR A 4 11.17 -11.34 -14.60
C TYR A 4 9.89 -10.82 -13.96
N ASN A 5 9.45 -9.63 -14.35
CA ASN A 5 8.29 -8.96 -13.75
C ASN A 5 6.96 -9.47 -14.33
N ASN A 6 6.93 -9.78 -15.63
CA ASN A 6 5.68 -10.00 -16.36
C ASN A 6 5.46 -11.43 -16.85
N GLU A 7 6.51 -12.24 -17.00
CA GLU A 7 6.41 -13.58 -17.61
C GLU A 7 6.80 -14.68 -16.63
N ARG A 8 7.78 -14.42 -15.77
CA ARG A 8 8.21 -15.39 -14.77
C ARG A 8 7.22 -15.47 -13.61
N THR A 9 6.55 -16.59 -13.48
CA THR A 9 5.69 -16.89 -12.33
C THR A 9 6.53 -17.14 -11.07
N HIS A 10 6.08 -16.66 -9.91
CA HIS A 10 6.76 -16.98 -8.64
C HIS A 10 6.52 -18.44 -8.24
N SER A 11 7.59 -19.13 -7.86
CA SER A 11 7.54 -20.48 -7.29
C SER A 11 7.32 -20.40 -5.77
N GLY A 12 6.06 -20.48 -5.36
CA GLY A 12 5.66 -20.52 -3.95
C GLY A 12 4.25 -21.04 -3.80
N LYS A 13 3.95 -21.74 -2.69
CA LYS A 13 2.64 -22.36 -2.42
C LYS A 13 1.47 -21.37 -2.56
N TYR A 14 1.70 -20.12 -2.17
CA TYR A 14 0.70 -19.05 -2.20
C TYR A 14 0.88 -18.08 -3.38
N CYS A 15 1.81 -18.38 -4.30
CA CYS A 15 1.99 -17.56 -5.49
C CYS A 15 1.02 -17.95 -6.61
N TYR A 16 0.43 -19.17 -6.55
CA TYR A 16 -0.62 -19.64 -7.46
C TYR A 16 -0.28 -19.46 -8.96
N GLY A 17 1.01 -19.54 -9.31
CA GLY A 17 1.46 -19.32 -10.69
C GLY A 17 1.33 -17.88 -11.18
N LYS A 18 1.13 -16.90 -10.29
CA LYS A 18 1.06 -15.48 -10.66
C LYS A 18 2.46 -14.90 -10.87
N THR A 19 2.53 -13.92 -11.77
CA THR A 19 3.74 -13.13 -12.01
C THR A 19 3.90 -12.08 -10.91
N PRO A 20 5.11 -11.53 -10.70
CA PRO A 20 5.31 -10.47 -9.72
C PRO A 20 4.40 -9.27 -9.95
N MET A 21 4.23 -8.84 -11.21
CA MET A 21 3.35 -7.71 -11.53
C MET A 21 1.88 -8.01 -11.24
N GLN A 22 1.41 -9.22 -11.52
CA GLN A 22 0.05 -9.61 -11.19
C GLN A 22 -0.17 -9.59 -9.66
N THR A 23 0.76 -10.17 -8.91
CA THR A 23 0.71 -10.17 -7.43
C THR A 23 0.71 -8.75 -6.86
N PHE A 24 1.52 -7.87 -7.43
CA PHE A 24 1.60 -6.46 -7.02
C PHE A 24 0.28 -5.72 -7.24
N ILE A 25 -0.35 -5.89 -8.41
CA ILE A 25 -1.62 -5.23 -8.73
C ILE A 25 -2.73 -5.74 -7.80
N GLU A 26 -2.83 -7.04 -7.59
CA GLU A 26 -3.82 -7.64 -6.69
C GLU A 26 -3.62 -7.21 -5.23
N GLY A 27 -2.37 -7.03 -4.78
CA GLY A 27 -2.04 -6.59 -3.42
C GLY A 27 -2.31 -5.10 -3.16
N LYS A 28 -2.54 -4.29 -4.19
CA LYS A 28 -2.67 -2.83 -4.07
C LYS A 28 -3.81 -2.42 -3.15
N ASP A 29 -4.98 -3.01 -3.28
CA ASP A 29 -6.14 -2.60 -2.49
C ASP A 29 -6.06 -3.12 -1.06
N ILE A 30 -5.50 -4.32 -0.85
CA ILE A 30 -5.18 -4.85 0.50
C ILE A 30 -4.20 -3.92 1.22
N ALA A 31 -3.17 -3.45 0.52
CA ALA A 31 -2.19 -2.53 1.10
C ALA A 31 -2.83 -1.18 1.50
N LYS A 32 -3.77 -0.66 0.70
CA LYS A 32 -4.52 0.56 1.05
C LYS A 32 -5.43 0.34 2.25
N GLU A 33 -6.14 -0.77 2.31
CA GLU A 33 -7.04 -1.10 3.43
C GLU A 33 -6.26 -1.22 4.74
N LYS A 34 -5.07 -1.83 4.69
CA LYS A 34 -4.21 -2.04 5.86
C LYS A 34 -3.24 -0.89 6.13
N LEU A 35 -3.35 0.22 5.40
CA LEU A 35 -2.55 1.39 5.67
C LEU A 35 -2.92 1.94 7.05
N LEU A 36 -1.94 2.07 7.95
CA LEU A 36 -2.16 2.47 9.34
C LEU A 36 -2.95 3.78 9.45
N GLU A 37 -2.66 4.75 8.58
CA GLU A 37 -3.40 6.02 8.50
C GLU A 37 -4.91 5.80 8.31
N ASN A 38 -5.30 4.91 7.38
CA ASN A 38 -6.69 4.59 7.09
C ASN A 38 -7.33 3.78 8.22
N VAL A 39 -6.60 2.80 8.76
CA VAL A 39 -7.08 1.93 9.86
C VAL A 39 -7.33 2.73 11.13
N MET A 40 -6.44 3.66 11.47
CA MET A 40 -6.56 4.50 12.67
C MET A 40 -7.73 5.49 12.54
N GLN A 41 -8.02 6.00 11.34
CA GLN A 41 -9.22 6.81 11.09
C GLN A 41 -10.51 6.01 11.29
N GLN A 42 -10.55 4.74 10.86
CA GLN A 42 -11.74 3.89 10.99
C GLN A 42 -12.02 3.45 12.43
N GLN A 43 -10.98 3.33 13.28
CA GLN A 43 -11.14 2.89 14.65
C GLN A 43 -11.48 4.02 15.64
N ASN A 44 -11.48 5.29 15.19
CA ASN A 44 -11.67 6.49 16.02
C ASN A 44 -10.85 6.45 17.34
N ILE A 45 -9.69 5.79 17.31
CA ILE A 45 -8.72 5.80 18.40
C ILE A 45 -7.84 7.00 18.12
N LEU A 46 -8.22 8.15 18.69
CA LEU A 46 -7.37 9.32 18.77
C LEU A 46 -6.08 8.93 19.49
N THR A 47 -5.02 8.64 18.74
CA THR A 47 -3.67 8.68 19.31
C THR A 47 -3.37 10.12 19.62
N PHE A 48 -3.41 10.44 20.92
CA PHE A 48 -2.94 11.68 21.53
C PHE A 48 -1.54 12.06 20.98
N GLY A 49 -1.47 12.81 19.87
CA GLY A 49 -0.17 13.27 19.35
C GLY A 49 -0.04 13.69 17.88
N SER A 50 -1.11 13.96 17.12
CA SER A 50 -0.97 14.32 15.69
C SER A 50 -1.70 15.61 15.28
N GLN A 51 -1.55 16.67 16.07
CA GLN A 51 -1.87 18.03 15.58
C GLN A 51 -0.81 18.62 14.62
N GLU A 52 0.13 17.84 14.07
CA GLU A 52 1.25 18.40 13.29
C GLU A 52 1.28 18.07 11.78
N THR A 53 0.37 17.26 11.21
CA THR A 53 0.52 16.85 9.80
C THR A 53 -0.36 17.60 8.79
N LEU A 54 -1.26 18.49 9.24
CA LEU A 54 -2.07 19.30 8.31
C LEU A 54 -1.33 20.53 7.75
N GLU A 55 -0.22 20.96 8.34
CA GLU A 55 0.52 22.15 7.87
C GLU A 55 1.44 21.91 6.66
N MET A 56 1.75 20.66 6.31
CA MET A 56 2.72 20.38 5.24
C MET A 56 2.13 20.32 3.82
N ASN A 57 0.81 20.22 3.66
CA ASN A 57 0.19 20.13 2.34
C ASN A 57 -0.15 21.49 1.71
N HIS A 58 -0.17 22.60 2.47
CA HIS A 58 -0.44 23.93 1.91
C HIS A 58 0.84 24.61 1.36
N LYS A 59 2.05 24.18 1.72
CA LYS A 59 3.31 24.79 1.24
C LYS A 59 3.84 24.27 -0.10
N LYS A 60 3.09 23.44 -0.84
CA LYS A 60 3.51 22.93 -2.16
C LYS A 60 2.85 23.62 -3.36
N GLU A 61 2.02 24.64 -3.13
CA GLU A 61 1.41 25.45 -4.21
C GLU A 61 1.82 26.94 -4.17
N ILE A 62 3.04 27.25 -3.71
CA ILE A 62 3.71 28.55 -3.95
C ILE A 62 5.12 28.28 -4.48
#